data_AF-A0A2E5JZA8-F1
#
_entry.id   AF-A0A2E5JZA8-F1
#
_cell.length_a   1.000
_cell.length_b   1.000
_cell.length_c   1.000
_cell.angle_alpha   90.00
_cell.angle_beta   90.00
_cell.angle_gamma   90.00
#
_symmetry.space_group_name_H-M   'P 1'
#
loop_
_entity.id
_entity.type
_entity.pdbx_description
1 polymer ?
#
loop_
_entity_poly.entity_id
_entity_poly.type
_entity_poly.pdbx_seq_one_letter_code
_entity_poly.pdbx_strand_id
1 'polypeptide(L)'
;MNRSIISKFCVSLLLLTHASMIFGEGRNNKTKEPVIIPIPDLMAKKAALLDQIESIDENDKSLPNIVLIFVDDPGYADIGVYGSKTIPTPHIDALAKRGIRFTDAYVTAATCSPSRAGLMSGNYQQRFGFEFNTSGAAETHRKSRGLRPSTITMADVLQRTGYATGMFGKWHLGTRKYFHPLNRGFDEFYGFLAGAHSFFEVKDQPVYQSIMRGHKLISEPEYLTDAIARETINFINRKKEQPFFAYVTFNAVHTPIEATEKYQKRFPYEKTEAQQDYNAMTSALDDAVGAVVWALQKNDILENTLIVFLNDNGGPIYTGRQNWQKEKPIQRPLAHLIYFPLSMLLLYSNSGYAPLGWC
;
A
#
# COMPACT_ATOMS: atom_id res chain seq x y z
N MET A 1 6.38 10.53 26.64
CA MET A 1 5.36 9.93 25.76
C MET A 1 4.60 8.87 26.56
N ASN A 2 3.28 9.01 26.65
CA ASN A 2 2.44 8.35 27.66
C ASN A 2 2.27 6.85 27.34
N ARG A 3 2.64 5.96 28.28
CA ARG A 3 2.61 4.48 28.10
C ARG A 3 1.20 3.94 27.80
N SER A 4 0.13 4.70 28.06
CA SER A 4 -1.24 4.26 27.79
C SER A 4 -1.63 4.29 26.30
N ILE A 5 -1.04 5.15 25.48
CA ILE A 5 -1.37 5.25 24.04
C ILE A 5 -0.83 4.05 23.28
N ILE A 6 0.39 3.61 23.62
CA ILE A 6 1.03 2.41 23.07
C ILE A 6 0.24 1.15 23.44
N SER A 7 -0.27 1.09 24.68
CA SER A 7 -1.12 -0.02 25.15
C SER A 7 -2.39 -0.16 24.30
N LYS A 8 -3.10 0.96 24.04
CA LYS A 8 -4.31 0.94 23.21
C LYS A 8 -4.00 0.58 21.75
N PHE A 9 -2.91 1.11 21.18
CA PHE A 9 -2.46 0.79 19.82
C PHE A 9 -2.06 -0.69 19.65
N CYS A 10 -1.38 -1.28 20.63
CA CYS A 10 -1.00 -2.69 20.63
C CYS A 10 -2.20 -3.64 20.83
N VAL A 11 -3.20 -3.26 21.63
CA VAL A 11 -4.44 -4.03 21.80
C VAL A 11 -5.25 -4.07 20.49
N SER A 12 -5.33 -2.96 19.77
CA SER A 12 -5.96 -2.91 18.44
C SER A 12 -5.22 -3.76 17.40
N LEU A 13 -3.89 -3.86 17.48
CA LEU A 13 -3.07 -4.72 16.62
C LEU A 13 -3.19 -6.21 16.98
N LEU A 14 -3.42 -6.55 18.25
CA LEU A 14 -3.67 -7.94 18.70
C LEU A 14 -5.02 -8.47 18.19
N LEU A 15 -6.05 -7.63 18.10
CA LEU A 15 -7.36 -8.00 17.53
C LEU A 15 -7.25 -8.40 16.03
N LEU A 16 -6.33 -7.81 15.27
CA LEU A 16 -6.04 -8.19 13.88
C LEU A 16 -5.55 -9.64 13.72
N THR A 17 -4.95 -10.23 14.75
CA THR A 17 -4.48 -11.63 14.70
C THR A 17 -5.56 -12.65 15.07
N HIS A 18 -6.56 -12.27 15.89
CA HIS A 18 -7.62 -13.18 16.36
C HIS A 18 -8.87 -13.17 15.49
N ALA A 19 -9.15 -12.10 14.73
CA ALA A 19 -10.37 -11.96 13.94
C ALA A 19 -10.40 -12.75 12.60
N SER A 20 -9.29 -13.38 12.20
CA SER A 20 -9.08 -13.85 10.83
C SER A 20 -9.56 -15.27 10.53
N MET A 21 -10.24 -15.93 11.47
CA MET A 21 -10.76 -17.30 11.29
C MET A 21 -12.28 -17.34 11.15
N ILE A 22 -12.85 -16.67 10.14
CA ILE A 22 -14.26 -16.86 9.80
C ILE A 22 -14.43 -17.17 8.31
N PHE A 23 -14.59 -18.45 8.02
CA PHE A 23 -14.76 -18.98 6.66
C PHE A 23 -16.23 -19.30 6.37
N GLY A 24 -16.68 -18.93 5.17
CA GLY A 24 -17.93 -19.38 4.57
C GLY A 24 -17.90 -19.08 3.07
N GLU A 25 -18.30 -20.03 2.22
CA GLU A 25 -18.41 -19.80 0.78
C GLU A 25 -19.85 -19.41 0.43
N GLY A 26 -20.04 -18.22 -0.15
CA GLY A 26 -21.32 -17.87 -0.77
C GLY A 26 -21.32 -18.35 -2.23
N ARG A 27 -22.36 -19.09 -2.63
CA ARG A 27 -22.58 -19.47 -4.05
C ARG A 27 -23.72 -18.63 -4.63
N ASN A 28 -23.53 -18.11 -5.84
CA ASN A 28 -24.63 -17.53 -6.61
C ASN A 28 -25.32 -18.66 -7.39
N ASN A 29 -26.56 -19.00 -7.04
CA ASN A 29 -27.30 -20.11 -7.67
C ASN A 29 -27.54 -19.95 -9.18
N LYS A 30 -27.25 -18.78 -9.78
CA LYS A 30 -27.36 -18.54 -11.23
C LYS A 30 -26.06 -18.76 -12.02
N THR A 31 -24.91 -18.83 -11.36
CA THR A 31 -23.60 -19.02 -12.00
C THR A 31 -22.84 -20.08 -11.22
N LYS A 32 -22.47 -21.20 -11.85
CA LYS A 32 -21.74 -22.31 -11.20
C LYS A 32 -20.36 -21.91 -10.62
N GLU A 33 -19.91 -20.68 -10.82
CA GLU A 33 -18.66 -20.17 -10.24
C GLU A 33 -18.86 -19.66 -8.79
N PRO A 34 -17.96 -20.01 -7.86
CA PRO A 34 -17.97 -19.43 -6.51
C PRO A 34 -17.66 -17.94 -6.61
N VAL A 35 -18.53 -17.11 -6.05
CA VAL A 35 -18.34 -15.67 -5.98
C VAL A 35 -18.13 -15.31 -4.51
N ILE A 36 -16.96 -14.75 -4.17
CA ILE A 36 -16.79 -14.17 -2.83
C ILE A 36 -17.80 -13.02 -2.69
N ILE A 37 -18.77 -13.19 -1.78
CA ILE A 37 -19.83 -12.24 -1.46
C ILE A 37 -19.82 -11.92 0.04
N PRO A 38 -20.42 -10.79 0.46
CA PRO A 38 -20.72 -10.56 1.87
C PRO A 38 -21.69 -11.63 2.40
N ILE A 39 -21.32 -12.30 3.49
CA ILE A 39 -22.18 -13.26 4.19
C ILE A 39 -22.70 -12.56 5.46
N PRO A 40 -24.02 -12.41 5.66
CA PRO A 40 -24.58 -11.62 6.76
C PRO A 40 -23.98 -11.93 8.14
N ASP A 41 -23.92 -13.21 8.51
CA ASP A 41 -23.39 -13.64 9.81
C ASP A 41 -21.91 -13.27 9.99
N LEU A 42 -21.11 -13.37 8.92
CA LEU A 42 -19.69 -13.01 8.95
C LEU A 42 -19.51 -11.50 9.05
N MET A 43 -20.36 -10.73 8.39
CA MET A 43 -20.35 -9.27 8.45
C MET A 43 -20.79 -8.78 9.84
N ALA A 44 -21.79 -9.42 10.45
CA ALA A 44 -22.22 -9.12 11.81
C ALA A 44 -21.11 -9.40 12.83
N LYS A 45 -20.38 -10.53 12.68
CA LYS A 45 -19.21 -10.83 13.52
C LYS A 45 -18.09 -9.81 13.33
N LYS A 46 -17.81 -9.39 12.09
CA LYS A 46 -16.85 -8.30 11.80
C LYS A 46 -17.25 -7.02 12.55
N ALA A 47 -18.51 -6.59 12.43
CA ALA A 47 -19.00 -5.39 13.09
C ALA A 47 -18.87 -5.49 14.62
N ALA A 48 -19.30 -6.60 15.23
CA ALA A 48 -19.23 -6.82 16.66
C ALA A 48 -17.78 -6.84 17.22
N LEU A 49 -16.80 -7.25 16.42
CA LEU A 49 -15.38 -7.18 16.79
C LEU A 49 -14.84 -5.76 16.70
N LEU A 50 -15.19 -5.03 15.63
CA LEU A 50 -14.82 -3.61 15.50
C LEU A 50 -15.47 -2.77 16.62
N ASP A 51 -16.68 -3.13 17.05
CA ASP A 51 -17.39 -2.41 18.10
C ASP A 51 -16.69 -2.43 19.47
N GLN A 52 -15.77 -3.38 19.68
CA GLN A 52 -14.97 -3.50 20.91
C GLN A 52 -13.77 -2.55 20.94
N ILE A 53 -13.46 -1.88 19.83
CA ILE A 53 -12.33 -0.94 19.74
C ILE A 53 -12.78 0.40 20.33
N GLU A 54 -12.08 0.87 21.35
CA GLU A 54 -12.28 2.20 21.93
C GLU A 54 -11.86 3.30 20.95
N SER A 55 -12.68 4.34 20.81
CA SER A 55 -12.33 5.52 20.03
C SER A 55 -11.31 6.40 20.78
N ILE A 56 -10.45 7.04 20.01
CA ILE A 56 -9.56 8.11 20.48
C ILE A 56 -10.30 9.45 20.50
N ASP A 57 -9.68 10.47 21.11
CA ASP A 57 -10.06 11.86 20.85
C ASP A 57 -9.46 12.29 19.50
N GLU A 58 -10.31 12.55 18.51
CA GLU A 58 -9.90 12.96 17.17
C GLU A 58 -9.17 14.32 17.13
N ASN A 59 -9.22 15.09 18.23
CA ASN A 59 -8.48 16.34 18.38
C ASN A 59 -7.15 16.18 19.13
N ASP A 60 -6.81 14.96 19.58
CA ASP A 60 -5.57 14.70 20.29
C ASP A 60 -4.38 14.72 19.32
N LYS A 61 -3.74 15.89 19.24
CA LYS A 61 -2.55 16.13 18.41
C LYS A 61 -1.31 15.36 18.88
N SER A 62 -1.36 14.63 20.00
CA SER A 62 -0.27 13.75 20.42
C SER A 62 -0.31 12.38 19.74
N LEU A 63 -1.43 12.03 19.10
CA LEU A 63 -1.55 10.82 18.30
C LEU A 63 -0.86 11.02 16.95
N PRO A 64 -0.02 10.07 16.51
CA PRO A 64 0.73 10.24 15.28
C PRO A 64 -0.17 10.01 14.07
N ASN A 65 0.08 10.78 13.01
CA ASN A 65 -0.40 10.44 11.67
C ASN A 65 0.37 9.24 11.13
N ILE A 66 -0.22 8.52 10.18
CA ILE A 66 0.41 7.37 9.52
C ILE A 66 0.33 7.58 8.01
N VAL A 67 1.48 7.63 7.35
CA VAL A 67 1.61 7.65 5.89
C VAL A 67 2.30 6.37 5.46
N LEU A 68 1.54 5.44 4.89
CA LEU A 68 2.04 4.18 4.34
C LEU A 68 2.17 4.30 2.84
N ILE A 69 3.38 4.54 2.36
CA ILE A 69 3.75 4.57 0.95
C ILE A 69 4.06 3.14 0.51
N PHE A 70 3.24 2.60 -0.39
CA PHE A 70 3.34 1.23 -0.85
C PHE A 70 3.44 1.18 -2.38
N VAL A 71 4.65 0.90 -2.88
CA VAL A 71 5.02 1.00 -4.29
C VAL A 71 4.92 -0.36 -4.99
N ASP A 72 4.99 -0.35 -6.32
CA ASP A 72 4.63 -1.49 -7.17
C ASP A 72 5.80 -1.85 -8.10
N ASP A 73 6.38 -3.03 -7.90
CA ASP A 73 7.45 -3.59 -8.73
C ASP A 73 8.86 -2.94 -8.75
N PRO A 74 9.29 -1.94 -7.94
CA PRO A 74 10.70 -1.54 -7.98
C PRO A 74 11.62 -2.72 -7.61
N GLY A 75 12.71 -2.87 -8.35
CA GLY A 75 13.77 -3.81 -8.03
C GLY A 75 14.48 -3.42 -6.73
N TYR A 76 15.14 -4.39 -6.12
CA TYR A 76 15.87 -4.15 -4.87
C TYR A 76 16.99 -3.11 -5.07
N ALA A 77 17.71 -3.17 -6.19
CA ALA A 77 18.82 -2.26 -6.48
C ALA A 77 18.41 -1.01 -7.28
N ASP A 78 17.12 -0.69 -7.37
CA ASP A 78 16.65 0.50 -8.10
C ASP A 78 16.57 1.77 -7.23
N ILE A 79 16.59 1.61 -5.91
CA ILE A 79 16.61 2.72 -4.95
C ILE A 79 18.05 2.99 -4.47
N GLY A 80 18.45 4.26 -4.40
CA GLY A 80 19.79 4.72 -4.04
C GLY A 80 20.31 4.11 -2.74
N VAL A 81 19.54 4.21 -1.66
CA VAL A 81 19.90 3.66 -0.36
C VAL A 81 20.01 2.13 -0.34
N TYR A 82 19.49 1.43 -1.36
CA TYR A 82 19.63 -0.02 -1.51
C TYR A 82 20.67 -0.44 -2.55
N GLY A 83 21.37 0.53 -3.14
CA GLY A 83 22.54 0.31 -3.98
C GLY A 83 22.39 0.76 -5.43
N SER A 84 21.31 1.48 -5.79
CA SER A 84 21.19 2.06 -7.13
C SER A 84 22.39 2.95 -7.45
N LYS A 85 23.00 2.71 -8.61
CA LYS A 85 24.14 3.49 -9.13
C LYS A 85 23.73 4.45 -10.25
N THR A 86 22.54 4.27 -10.81
CA THR A 86 22.09 4.89 -12.05
C THR A 86 20.83 5.72 -11.87
N ILE A 87 19.99 5.39 -10.87
CA ILE A 87 18.75 6.09 -10.59
C ILE A 87 18.89 6.87 -9.27
N PRO A 88 18.98 8.21 -9.30
CA PRO A 88 19.01 9.02 -8.10
C PRO A 88 17.62 9.04 -7.44
N THR A 89 17.56 8.67 -6.15
CA THR A 89 16.35 8.76 -5.31
C THR A 89 16.60 9.59 -4.04
N PRO A 90 16.99 10.87 -4.16
CA PRO A 90 17.40 11.69 -3.03
C PRO A 90 16.33 11.85 -1.94
N HIS A 91 15.04 11.84 -2.28
CA HIS A 91 13.98 12.00 -1.29
C HIS A 91 13.73 10.73 -0.48
N ILE A 92 13.68 9.57 -1.13
CA ILE A 92 13.59 8.26 -0.46
C ILE A 92 14.86 7.99 0.35
N ASP A 93 16.04 8.34 -0.19
CA ASP A 93 17.31 8.21 0.53
C ASP A 93 17.35 9.12 1.77
N ALA A 94 16.75 10.31 1.71
CA ALA A 94 16.65 11.21 2.86
C ALA A 94 15.77 10.64 3.97
N LEU A 95 14.68 9.92 3.62
CA LEU A 95 13.88 9.18 4.60
C LEU A 95 14.74 8.13 5.32
N ALA A 96 15.53 7.36 4.57
CA ALA A 96 16.37 6.34 5.17
C ALA A 96 17.51 6.92 6.03
N LYS A 97 18.10 8.05 5.63
CA LYS A 97 19.17 8.72 6.38
C LYS A 97 18.72 9.26 7.73
N ARG A 98 17.47 9.69 7.84
CA ARG A 98 16.88 10.26 9.06
C ARG A 98 15.94 9.27 9.77
N GLY A 99 15.92 8.02 9.31
CA GLY A 99 15.06 6.95 9.82
C GLY A 99 15.83 5.66 10.05
N ILE A 100 15.09 4.55 10.04
CA ILE A 100 15.56 3.18 10.12
C ILE A 100 15.36 2.52 8.75
N ARG A 101 16.44 2.01 8.17
CA ARG A 101 16.42 1.20 6.95
C ARG A 101 16.54 -0.27 7.32
N PHE A 102 15.67 -1.10 6.78
CA PHE A 102 15.76 -2.55 6.91
C PHE A 102 16.41 -3.14 5.66
N THR A 103 17.42 -3.98 5.85
CA THR A 103 18.04 -4.78 4.78
C THR A 103 17.38 -6.14 4.60
N ASP A 104 16.59 -6.56 5.59
CA ASP A 104 15.94 -7.86 5.67
C ASP A 104 14.45 -7.66 5.99
N ALA A 105 13.71 -7.10 5.03
CA ALA A 105 12.28 -6.90 5.12
C ALA A 105 11.54 -7.69 4.02
N TYR A 106 10.44 -8.33 4.41
CA TYR A 106 9.73 -9.30 3.58
C TYR A 106 8.24 -9.00 3.55
N VAL A 107 7.67 -9.02 2.36
CA VAL A 107 6.22 -9.09 2.14
C VAL A 107 5.76 -10.54 2.25
N THR A 108 4.48 -10.75 2.54
CA THR A 108 3.90 -12.10 2.71
C THR A 108 3.72 -12.84 1.39
N ALA A 109 3.86 -12.17 0.24
CA ALA A 109 3.75 -12.78 -1.08
C ALA A 109 4.69 -12.11 -2.10
N ALA A 110 5.09 -12.88 -3.12
CA ALA A 110 5.92 -12.39 -4.22
C ALA A 110 5.13 -11.79 -5.39
N THR A 111 3.85 -11.43 -5.18
CA THR A 111 2.98 -10.82 -6.20
C THR A 111 2.03 -9.80 -5.58
N CYS A 112 1.62 -8.81 -6.38
CA CYS A 112 0.98 -7.58 -5.92
C CYS A 112 -0.26 -7.81 -5.03
N SER A 113 -1.29 -8.48 -5.56
CA SER A 113 -2.59 -8.57 -4.88
C SER A 113 -2.50 -9.43 -3.61
N PRO A 114 -1.90 -10.64 -3.62
CA PRO A 114 -1.66 -11.42 -2.41
C PRO A 114 -0.86 -10.67 -1.32
N SER A 115 0.17 -9.90 -1.73
CA SER A 115 0.97 -9.10 -0.80
C SER A 115 0.14 -7.97 -0.17
N ARG A 116 -0.65 -7.24 -0.98
CA ARG A 116 -1.61 -6.22 -0.52
C ARG A 116 -2.63 -6.81 0.44
N ALA A 117 -3.12 -8.02 0.17
CA ALA A 117 -4.09 -8.69 1.03
C ALA A 117 -3.47 -9.07 2.38
N GLY A 118 -2.23 -9.55 2.38
CA GLY A 118 -1.52 -9.87 3.60
C GLY A 118 -1.21 -8.62 4.44
N LEU A 119 -0.78 -7.53 3.79
CA LEU A 119 -0.57 -6.24 4.42
C LEU A 119 -1.87 -5.72 5.07
N MET A 120 -2.97 -5.63 4.30
CA MET A 120 -4.23 -5.08 4.79
C MET A 120 -4.84 -5.91 5.91
N SER A 121 -4.70 -7.23 5.88
CA SER A 121 -5.31 -8.12 6.88
C SER A 121 -4.41 -8.47 8.05
N GLY A 122 -3.11 -8.20 7.98
CA GLY A 122 -2.12 -8.70 8.95
C GLY A 122 -1.97 -10.22 8.96
N ASN A 123 -2.40 -10.91 7.90
CA ASN A 123 -2.46 -12.38 7.84
C ASN A 123 -1.87 -12.90 6.54
N TYR A 124 -1.16 -14.02 6.60
CA TYR A 124 -0.75 -14.74 5.39
C TYR A 124 -1.96 -15.09 4.54
N GLN A 125 -1.94 -14.68 3.28
CA GLN A 125 -3.06 -14.81 2.34
C GLN A 125 -3.58 -16.24 2.13
N GLN A 126 -2.73 -17.25 2.36
CA GLN A 126 -3.09 -18.67 2.32
C GLN A 126 -4.13 -19.01 3.39
N ARG A 127 -4.13 -18.27 4.52
CA ARG A 127 -5.11 -18.45 5.59
C ARG A 127 -6.52 -18.03 5.18
N PHE A 128 -6.73 -17.37 4.05
CA PHE A 128 -8.09 -17.00 3.59
C PHE A 128 -8.29 -17.21 2.09
N GLY A 129 -7.43 -18.03 1.46
CA GLY A 129 -7.56 -18.47 0.07
C GLY A 129 -7.27 -17.39 -0.97
N PHE A 130 -6.49 -16.36 -0.65
CA PHE A 130 -6.19 -15.24 -1.54
C PHE A 130 -4.79 -15.34 -2.15
N GLU A 131 -4.51 -16.45 -2.82
CA GLU A 131 -3.14 -16.81 -3.23
C GLU A 131 -2.73 -16.26 -4.59
N PHE A 132 -3.67 -15.70 -5.36
CA PHE A 132 -3.45 -15.28 -6.74
C PHE A 132 -3.97 -13.87 -6.99
N ASN A 133 -3.39 -13.20 -8.00
CA ASN A 133 -3.88 -11.91 -8.46
C ASN A 133 -5.37 -11.94 -8.85
N THR A 134 -6.10 -10.92 -8.40
CA THR A 134 -7.54 -10.75 -8.69
C THR A 134 -7.80 -10.38 -10.15
N SER A 135 -6.82 -9.80 -10.84
CA SER A 135 -6.90 -9.40 -12.24
C SER A 135 -6.22 -10.41 -13.16
N GLY A 136 -6.99 -11.38 -13.66
CA GLY A 136 -6.69 -12.14 -14.88
C GLY A 136 -7.45 -11.55 -16.08
N ALA A 137 -7.09 -11.89 -17.33
CA ALA A 137 -7.75 -11.39 -18.54
C ALA A 137 -9.23 -11.82 -18.69
N ALA A 138 -9.68 -12.84 -17.94
CA ALA A 138 -11.07 -13.29 -17.97
C ALA A 138 -11.94 -12.54 -16.93
N GLU A 139 -13.01 -11.91 -17.42
CA GLU A 139 -14.03 -11.20 -16.62
C GLU A 139 -14.70 -12.11 -15.56
N THR A 140 -14.79 -13.41 -15.83
CA THR A 140 -15.34 -14.43 -14.92
C THR A 140 -14.53 -14.54 -13.62
N HIS A 141 -13.20 -14.55 -13.72
CA HIS A 141 -12.31 -14.62 -12.56
C HIS A 141 -12.27 -13.32 -11.74
N ARG A 142 -12.44 -12.16 -12.37
CA ARG A 142 -12.48 -10.86 -11.67
C ARG A 142 -13.70 -10.72 -10.78
N LYS A 143 -14.83 -11.27 -11.24
CA LYS A 143 -16.09 -11.27 -10.52
C LYS A 143 -16.07 -12.16 -9.28
N SER A 144 -15.23 -13.19 -9.25
CA SER A 144 -15.15 -14.16 -8.16
C SER A 144 -14.03 -13.89 -7.16
N ARG A 145 -13.08 -12.99 -7.47
CA ARG A 145 -11.86 -12.74 -6.68
C ARG A 145 -11.84 -11.34 -6.06
N GLY A 146 -11.55 -11.28 -4.76
CA GLY A 146 -11.39 -10.05 -4.00
C GLY A 146 -11.15 -10.38 -2.52
N LEU A 147 -10.54 -9.44 -1.78
CA LEU A 147 -10.33 -9.64 -0.35
C LEU A 147 -11.71 -9.83 0.28
N ARG A 148 -11.93 -10.91 1.02
CA ARG A 148 -13.24 -11.24 1.57
C ARG A 148 -13.80 -10.05 2.38
N PRO A 149 -15.08 -9.64 2.19
CA PRO A 149 -15.60 -8.42 2.83
C PRO A 149 -15.59 -8.47 4.36
N SER A 150 -15.72 -9.68 4.92
CA SER A 150 -15.67 -9.93 6.37
C SER A 150 -14.25 -9.92 6.95
N THR A 151 -13.20 -9.89 6.12
CA THR A 151 -11.83 -9.68 6.62
C THR A 151 -11.71 -8.26 7.14
N ILE A 152 -11.35 -8.14 8.42
CA ILE A 152 -10.97 -6.88 9.06
C ILE A 152 -9.66 -6.42 8.42
N THR A 153 -9.65 -5.18 7.93
CA THR A 153 -8.46 -4.52 7.42
C THR A 153 -7.85 -3.62 8.49
N MET A 154 -6.57 -3.26 8.34
CA MET A 154 -5.96 -2.20 9.17
C MET A 154 -6.74 -0.88 9.07
N ALA A 155 -7.32 -0.60 7.90
CA ALA A 155 -8.12 0.60 7.67
C ALA A 155 -9.45 0.54 8.43
N ASP A 156 -10.13 -0.62 8.49
CA ASP A 156 -11.32 -0.80 9.33
C ASP A 156 -11.01 -0.49 10.80
N VAL A 157 -9.86 -0.97 11.29
CA VAL A 157 -9.40 -0.74 12.66
C VAL A 157 -9.09 0.73 12.92
N LEU A 158 -8.32 1.38 12.04
CA LEU A 158 -7.93 2.78 12.19
C LEU A 158 -9.14 3.72 12.08
N GLN A 159 -10.01 3.51 11.09
CA GLN A 159 -11.26 4.25 10.95
C GLN A 159 -12.11 4.11 12.21
N ARG A 160 -12.31 2.88 12.70
CA ARG A 160 -13.10 2.65 13.93
C ARG A 160 -12.48 3.31 15.17
N THR A 161 -11.14 3.37 15.22
CA THR A 161 -10.42 4.02 16.31
C THR A 161 -10.59 5.54 16.30
N GLY A 162 -11.01 6.16 15.18
CA GLY A 162 -11.21 7.62 15.03
C GLY A 162 -10.21 8.30 14.08
N TYR A 163 -9.38 7.54 13.36
CA TYR A 163 -8.50 8.14 12.36
C TYR A 163 -9.27 8.52 11.10
N ALA A 164 -8.93 9.66 10.49
CA ALA A 164 -9.29 9.90 9.09
C ALA A 164 -8.56 8.91 8.20
N THR A 165 -9.25 8.24 7.28
CA THR A 165 -8.64 7.22 6.42
C THR A 165 -8.74 7.58 4.95
N GLY A 166 -7.61 7.60 4.25
CA GLY A 166 -7.54 7.93 2.83
C GLY A 166 -6.69 6.92 2.07
N MET A 167 -7.17 6.49 0.90
CA MET A 167 -6.42 5.64 -0.02
C MET A 167 -6.21 6.34 -1.37
N PHE A 168 -4.97 6.36 -1.85
CA PHE A 168 -4.56 7.03 -3.08
C PHE A 168 -3.77 6.06 -3.98
N GLY A 169 -4.32 5.65 -5.13
CA GLY A 169 -3.66 4.82 -6.15
C GLY A 169 -4.25 3.41 -6.36
N LYS A 170 -3.38 2.40 -6.50
CA LYS A 170 -3.73 1.01 -6.87
C LYS A 170 -4.35 0.22 -5.71
N TRP A 171 -5.59 -0.24 -5.89
CA TRP A 171 -6.27 -1.10 -4.91
C TRP A 171 -5.91 -2.58 -5.05
N HIS A 172 -6.26 -3.17 -6.19
CA HIS A 172 -5.99 -4.57 -6.53
C HIS A 172 -6.57 -5.64 -5.60
N LEU A 173 -7.48 -5.31 -4.68
CA LEU A 173 -8.12 -6.27 -3.77
C LEU A 173 -9.58 -6.58 -4.13
N GLY A 174 -9.94 -6.41 -5.40
CA GLY A 174 -11.24 -6.74 -5.98
C GLY A 174 -11.95 -5.53 -6.57
N THR A 175 -12.79 -5.77 -7.59
CA THR A 175 -13.37 -4.72 -8.43
C THR A 175 -14.87 -4.52 -8.24
N ARG A 176 -15.52 -5.38 -7.44
CA ARG A 176 -16.95 -5.28 -7.14
C ARG A 176 -17.21 -4.26 -6.04
N LYS A 177 -18.46 -3.77 -5.97
CA LYS A 177 -18.91 -2.76 -4.98
C LYS A 177 -18.45 -3.07 -3.56
N TYR A 178 -18.67 -4.30 -3.07
CA TYR A 178 -18.33 -4.70 -1.70
C TYR A 178 -16.82 -4.96 -1.46
N PHE A 179 -15.99 -4.95 -2.51
CA PHE A 179 -14.53 -4.94 -2.39
C PHE A 179 -13.94 -3.54 -2.45
N HIS A 180 -14.71 -2.54 -2.87
CA HIS A 180 -14.27 -1.16 -3.06
C HIS A 180 -13.64 -0.59 -1.78
N PRO A 181 -12.55 0.19 -1.85
CA PRO A 181 -11.86 0.74 -0.67
C PRO A 181 -12.78 1.39 0.36
N LEU A 182 -13.77 2.17 -0.09
CA LEU A 182 -14.78 2.81 0.77
C LEU A 182 -15.65 1.84 1.61
N ASN A 183 -15.68 0.55 1.28
CA ASN A 183 -16.36 -0.48 2.07
C ASN A 183 -15.39 -1.24 2.99
N ARG A 184 -14.11 -0.85 3.01
CA ARG A 184 -12.97 -1.56 3.60
C ARG A 184 -12.18 -0.70 4.60
N GLY A 185 -12.86 0.28 5.19
CA GLY A 185 -12.32 1.16 6.22
C GLY A 185 -11.62 2.41 5.71
N PHE A 186 -11.81 2.81 4.45
CA PHE A 186 -11.33 4.10 3.94
C PHE A 186 -12.48 5.10 3.79
N ASP A 187 -12.31 6.32 4.28
CA ASP A 187 -13.27 7.43 4.13
C ASP A 187 -13.14 8.10 2.76
N GLU A 188 -11.91 8.21 2.27
CA GLU A 188 -11.58 8.81 0.98
C GLU A 188 -10.85 7.82 0.06
N PHE A 189 -11.21 7.83 -1.22
CA PHE A 189 -10.55 7.04 -2.24
C PHE A 189 -10.30 7.88 -3.49
N TYR A 190 -9.06 7.82 -3.99
CA TYR A 190 -8.70 8.25 -5.32
C TYR A 190 -7.82 7.18 -5.97
N GLY A 191 -8.10 6.77 -7.19
CA GLY A 191 -7.26 5.81 -7.91
C GLY A 191 -8.08 4.78 -8.69
N PHE A 192 -7.56 3.56 -8.82
CA PHE A 192 -8.17 2.52 -9.65
C PHE A 192 -8.20 1.16 -8.95
N LEU A 193 -9.15 0.31 -9.35
CA LEU A 193 -9.41 -0.97 -8.67
C LEU A 193 -8.58 -2.14 -9.21
N ALA A 194 -8.18 -2.06 -10.48
CA ALA A 194 -7.44 -3.10 -11.17
C ALA A 194 -5.98 -3.25 -10.71
N GLY A 195 -5.28 -4.23 -11.29
CA GLY A 195 -3.87 -4.49 -10.99
C GLY A 195 -2.87 -3.63 -11.74
N ALA A 196 -3.30 -2.89 -12.76
CA ALA A 196 -2.45 -2.01 -13.55
C ALA A 196 -3.31 -0.93 -14.22
N HIS A 197 -2.69 0.20 -14.52
CA HIS A 197 -3.23 1.34 -15.25
C HIS A 197 -2.09 1.99 -16.04
N SER A 198 -2.39 2.60 -17.19
CA SER A 198 -1.44 3.47 -17.89
C SER A 198 -1.06 4.66 -17.01
N PHE A 199 0.10 5.27 -17.21
CA PHE A 199 0.45 6.47 -16.45
C PHE A 199 -0.10 7.76 -17.08
N PHE A 200 -0.66 7.66 -18.28
CA PHE A 200 -1.32 8.74 -18.99
C PHE A 200 -2.84 8.61 -18.95
N GLU A 201 -3.52 9.69 -19.29
CA GLU A 201 -4.97 9.69 -19.46
C GLU A 201 -5.38 8.66 -20.53
N VAL A 202 -6.32 7.79 -20.19
CA VAL A 202 -6.90 6.88 -21.17
C VAL A 202 -8.42 6.99 -21.15
N LYS A 203 -8.96 7.23 -22.34
CA LYS A 203 -10.41 7.31 -22.57
C LYS A 203 -10.97 5.92 -22.82
N ASP A 204 -12.25 5.73 -22.50
CA ASP A 204 -13.02 4.52 -22.81
C ASP A 204 -12.46 3.20 -22.22
N GLN A 205 -11.90 3.27 -21.01
CA GLN A 205 -11.50 2.07 -20.27
C GLN A 205 -12.66 1.42 -19.49
N PRO A 206 -12.58 0.11 -19.19
CA PRO A 206 -13.51 -0.53 -18.26
C PRO A 206 -13.50 0.14 -16.89
N VAL A 207 -14.66 0.20 -16.22
CA VAL A 207 -14.88 0.88 -14.93
C VAL A 207 -13.79 0.57 -13.89
N TYR A 208 -13.40 -0.70 -13.73
CA TYR A 208 -12.41 -1.13 -12.73
C TYR A 208 -10.99 -0.61 -13.00
N GLN A 209 -10.75 -0.21 -14.24
CA GLN A 209 -9.49 0.28 -14.79
C GLN A 209 -9.53 1.79 -14.97
N SER A 210 -10.66 2.45 -14.76
CA SER A 210 -10.76 3.91 -14.78
C SER A 210 -10.32 4.51 -13.45
N ILE A 211 -9.76 5.73 -13.49
CA ILE A 211 -9.54 6.53 -12.29
C ILE A 211 -10.88 6.93 -11.68
N MET A 212 -10.97 6.80 -10.37
CA MET A 212 -12.13 7.16 -9.56
C MET A 212 -11.74 8.18 -8.50
N ARG A 213 -12.68 9.07 -8.17
CA ARG A 213 -12.70 9.80 -6.90
C ARG A 213 -13.98 9.41 -6.16
N GLY A 214 -13.82 8.76 -5.01
CA GLY A 214 -14.90 8.03 -4.35
C GLY A 214 -15.45 6.95 -5.29
N HIS A 215 -16.74 7.04 -5.65
CA HIS A 215 -17.36 6.16 -6.64
C HIS A 215 -17.47 6.77 -8.04
N LYS A 216 -17.07 8.04 -8.22
CA LYS A 216 -17.23 8.75 -9.48
C LYS A 216 -16.03 8.50 -10.38
N LEU A 217 -16.27 8.02 -11.60
CA LEU A 217 -15.25 7.96 -12.65
C LEU A 217 -14.86 9.37 -13.07
N ILE A 218 -13.56 9.59 -13.25
CA ILE A 218 -13.01 10.88 -13.69
C ILE A 218 -11.98 10.68 -14.78
N SER A 219 -11.81 11.71 -15.61
CA SER A 219 -10.61 11.89 -16.43
C SER A 219 -9.51 12.45 -15.54
N GLU A 220 -8.33 11.83 -15.59
CA GLU A 220 -7.11 12.37 -14.98
C GLU A 220 -6.11 12.70 -16.10
N PRO A 221 -5.94 13.99 -16.45
CA PRO A 221 -5.01 14.42 -17.48
C PRO A 221 -3.55 14.47 -17.01
N GLU A 222 -3.31 14.52 -15.70
CA GLU A 222 -1.96 14.56 -15.15
C GLU A 222 -1.31 13.16 -15.18
N TYR A 223 0.03 13.13 -15.25
CA TYR A 223 0.78 11.90 -15.10
C TYR A 223 0.44 11.23 -13.75
N LEU A 224 0.01 9.97 -13.78
CA LEU A 224 -0.69 9.34 -12.65
C LEU A 224 0.11 9.34 -11.34
N THR A 225 1.44 9.21 -11.41
CA THR A 225 2.33 9.31 -10.23
C THR A 225 2.23 10.68 -9.58
N ASP A 226 2.24 11.76 -10.38
CA ASP A 226 2.12 13.14 -9.91
C ASP A 226 0.71 13.39 -9.34
N ALA A 227 -0.33 12.85 -10.01
CA ALA A 227 -1.71 12.96 -9.57
C ALA A 227 -1.98 12.27 -8.22
N ILE A 228 -1.43 11.07 -8.00
CA ILE A 228 -1.54 10.35 -6.71
C ILE A 228 -0.88 11.17 -5.59
N ALA A 229 0.28 11.79 -5.85
CA ALA A 229 0.93 12.67 -4.89
C ALA A 229 0.07 13.90 -4.59
N ARG A 230 -0.47 14.56 -5.62
CA ARG A 230 -1.37 15.72 -5.48
C ARG A 230 -2.59 15.39 -4.60
N GLU A 231 -3.26 14.26 -4.84
CA GLU A 231 -4.45 13.86 -4.08
C GLU A 231 -4.11 13.52 -2.63
N THR A 232 -2.97 12.88 -2.40
CA THR A 232 -2.43 12.62 -1.06
C THR A 232 -2.14 13.92 -0.31
N ILE A 233 -1.47 14.88 -0.95
CA ILE A 233 -1.17 16.20 -0.38
C ILE A 233 -2.45 16.95 -0.04
N ASN A 234 -3.45 16.90 -0.93
CA ASN A 234 -4.75 17.51 -0.70
C ASN A 234 -5.44 16.91 0.54
N PHE A 235 -5.37 15.59 0.73
CA PHE A 235 -5.88 14.94 1.94
C PHE A 235 -5.14 15.38 3.20
N ILE A 236 -3.80 15.37 3.18
CA ILE A 236 -2.96 15.84 4.31
C ILE A 236 -3.35 17.26 4.71
N ASN A 237 -3.48 18.17 3.74
CA ASN A 237 -3.84 19.57 3.98
C ASN A 237 -5.21 19.73 4.65
N ARG A 238 -6.20 18.90 4.26
CA ARG A 238 -7.54 18.90 4.86
C ARG A 238 -7.57 18.26 6.24
N LYS A 239 -6.76 17.23 6.48
CA LYS A 239 -6.81 16.39 7.68
C LYS A 239 -5.76 16.72 8.73
N LYS A 240 -4.89 17.70 8.52
CA LYS A 240 -3.78 18.06 9.43
C LYS A 240 -4.14 18.34 10.90
N GLU A 241 -5.40 18.65 11.20
CA GLU A 241 -5.86 18.92 12.57
C GLU A 241 -6.41 17.67 13.29
N GLN A 242 -6.52 16.53 12.59
CA GLN A 242 -6.99 15.24 13.12
C GLN A 242 -5.98 14.13 12.78
N PRO A 243 -5.81 13.09 13.61
CA PRO A 243 -4.94 11.97 13.26
C PRO A 243 -5.49 11.27 12.01
N PHE A 244 -4.60 10.97 11.07
CA PHE A 244 -4.99 10.33 9.81
C PHE A 244 -4.10 9.16 9.42
N PHE A 245 -4.67 8.26 8.62
CA PHE A 245 -4.00 7.18 7.92
C PHE A 245 -4.14 7.39 6.41
N ALA A 246 -3.02 7.66 5.76
CA ALA A 246 -2.91 7.76 4.31
C ALA A 246 -2.22 6.51 3.75
N TYR A 247 -2.97 5.68 3.03
CA TYR A 247 -2.44 4.56 2.27
C TYR A 247 -2.15 4.99 0.83
N VAL A 248 -0.88 5.28 0.54
CA VAL A 248 -0.41 5.88 -0.71
C VAL A 248 0.20 4.79 -1.59
N THR A 249 -0.60 4.30 -2.52
CA THR A 249 -0.32 3.12 -3.35
C THR A 249 0.07 3.47 -4.77
N PHE A 250 1.27 4.01 -4.97
CA PHE A 250 1.78 4.27 -6.32
C PHE A 250 1.83 2.96 -7.14
N ASN A 251 1.36 3.02 -8.38
CA ASN A 251 1.59 1.95 -9.35
C ASN A 251 2.94 2.10 -10.07
N ALA A 252 3.67 3.21 -9.85
CA ALA A 252 5.06 3.31 -10.25
C ALA A 252 5.88 2.28 -9.44
N VAL A 253 6.72 1.45 -10.08
CA VAL A 253 7.20 1.49 -11.47
C VAL A 253 6.70 0.29 -12.31
N HIS A 254 5.54 -0.26 -11.95
CA HIS A 254 4.90 -1.38 -12.65
C HIS A 254 4.53 -1.02 -14.09
N THR A 255 4.43 -2.04 -14.93
CA THR A 255 4.01 -1.90 -16.34
C THR A 255 2.59 -1.31 -16.52
N PRO A 256 2.30 -0.66 -17.66
CA PRO A 256 3.22 -0.34 -18.77
C PRO A 256 4.30 0.65 -18.33
N ILE A 257 5.52 0.51 -18.89
CA ILE A 257 6.60 1.45 -18.56
C ILE A 257 6.45 2.65 -19.48
N GLU A 258 6.05 3.76 -18.87
CA GLU A 258 5.58 4.97 -19.53
C GLU A 258 6.03 6.15 -18.67
N ALA A 259 6.75 7.11 -19.24
CA ALA A 259 7.21 8.30 -18.53
C ALA A 259 7.00 9.57 -19.36
N THR A 260 6.80 10.71 -18.69
CA THR A 260 6.73 12.01 -19.36
C THR A 260 8.13 12.49 -19.77
N GLU A 261 8.19 13.35 -20.79
CA GLU A 261 9.44 14.01 -21.19
C GLU A 261 10.15 14.74 -20.03
N LYS A 262 9.38 15.29 -19.08
CA LYS A 262 9.89 15.95 -17.86
C LYS A 262 10.87 15.06 -17.11
N TYR A 263 10.55 13.76 -16.99
CA TYR A 263 11.38 12.79 -16.28
C TYR A 263 12.39 12.11 -17.20
N GLN A 264 12.03 11.80 -18.46
CA GLN A 264 12.95 11.23 -19.44
C GLN A 264 14.20 12.10 -19.66
N LYS A 265 14.04 13.44 -19.66
CA LYS A 265 15.15 14.40 -19.80
C LYS A 265 16.21 14.32 -18.69
N ARG A 266 15.92 13.67 -17.56
CA ARG A 266 16.90 13.41 -16.48
C ARG A 266 17.86 12.26 -16.81
N PHE A 267 17.52 11.45 -17.82
CA PHE A 267 18.27 10.24 -18.21
C PHE A 267 18.63 10.27 -19.71
N PRO A 268 19.31 11.31 -20.22
CA PRO A 268 19.54 11.48 -21.66
C PRO A 268 20.53 10.48 -22.27
N TYR A 269 21.26 9.72 -21.44
CA TYR A 269 22.30 8.80 -21.86
C TYR A 269 21.90 7.32 -21.78
N GLU A 270 20.63 7.03 -21.48
CA GLU A 270 20.14 5.65 -21.46
C GLU A 270 20.08 5.08 -22.88
N LYS A 271 20.43 3.80 -23.01
CA LYS A 271 20.63 3.16 -24.32
C LYS A 271 19.32 2.84 -25.03
N THR A 272 18.23 2.69 -24.28
CA THR A 272 16.92 2.33 -24.80
C THR A 272 15.86 3.19 -24.15
N GLU A 273 14.81 3.51 -24.91
CA GLU A 273 13.64 4.25 -24.42
C GLU A 273 13.00 3.52 -23.23
N ALA A 274 12.90 2.19 -23.27
CA ALA A 274 12.35 1.42 -22.16
C ALA A 274 13.15 1.55 -20.85
N GLN A 275 14.49 1.66 -20.92
CA GLN A 275 15.32 1.90 -19.73
C GLN A 275 15.21 3.35 -19.27
N GLN A 276 15.18 4.29 -20.23
CA GLN A 276 14.97 5.71 -19.95
C GLN A 276 13.65 5.93 -19.21
N ASP A 277 12.57 5.33 -19.69
CA ASP A 277 11.25 5.39 -19.07
C ASP A 277 11.24 4.74 -17.70
N TYR A 278 11.86 3.57 -17.53
CA TYR A 278 11.93 2.92 -16.22
C TYR A 278 12.65 3.80 -15.18
N ASN A 279 13.80 4.36 -15.55
CA ASN A 279 14.56 5.26 -14.67
C ASN A 279 13.77 6.55 -14.42
N ALA A 280 13.10 7.09 -15.44
CA ALA A 280 12.24 8.26 -15.35
C ALA A 280 11.04 8.04 -14.42
N MET A 281 10.36 6.89 -14.49
CA MET A 281 9.28 6.52 -13.58
C MET A 281 9.76 6.42 -12.13
N THR A 282 10.94 5.81 -11.93
CA THR A 282 11.53 5.69 -10.58
C THR A 282 11.90 7.07 -10.02
N SER A 283 12.42 7.97 -10.87
CA SER A 283 12.68 9.36 -10.47
C SER A 283 11.39 10.14 -10.18
N ALA A 284 10.32 9.90 -10.94
CA ALA A 284 9.00 10.49 -10.66
C ALA A 284 8.42 10.01 -9.33
N LEU A 285 8.59 8.73 -9.01
CA LEU A 285 8.21 8.18 -7.72
C LEU A 285 8.98 8.86 -6.57
N ASP A 286 10.29 9.09 -6.71
CA ASP A 286 11.09 9.80 -5.71
C ASP A 286 10.60 11.25 -5.49
N ASP A 287 10.36 11.99 -6.57
CA ASP A 287 9.79 13.35 -6.52
C ASP A 287 8.42 13.35 -5.80
N ALA A 288 7.55 12.38 -6.12
CA ALA A 288 6.24 12.23 -5.51
C ALA A 288 6.32 11.95 -4.01
N VAL A 289 7.23 11.07 -3.58
CA VAL A 289 7.53 10.83 -2.16
C VAL A 289 8.01 12.12 -1.49
N GLY A 290 8.95 12.82 -2.13
CA GLY A 290 9.45 14.11 -1.66
C GLY A 290 8.34 15.15 -1.47
N ALA A 291 7.40 15.23 -2.41
CA ALA A 291 6.26 16.14 -2.34
C ALA A 291 5.30 15.83 -1.18
N VAL A 292 5.03 14.55 -0.91
CA VAL A 292 4.22 14.12 0.24
C VAL A 292 4.91 14.48 1.56
N VAL A 293 6.20 14.19 1.69
CA VAL A 293 6.99 14.53 2.89
C VAL A 293 7.03 16.06 3.09
N TRP A 294 7.22 16.81 2.00
CA TRP A 294 7.21 18.26 2.04
C TRP A 294 5.87 18.82 2.50
N ALA A 295 4.75 18.23 2.09
CA ALA A 295 3.43 18.65 2.56
C ALA A 295 3.26 18.44 4.09
N LEU A 296 3.78 17.34 4.64
CA LEU A 296 3.79 17.13 6.09
C LEU A 296 4.63 18.20 6.80
N GLN A 297 5.80 18.53 6.24
CA GLN A 297 6.68 19.57 6.79
C GLN A 297 6.02 20.95 6.72
N LYS A 298 5.41 21.30 5.59
CA LYS A 298 4.70 22.57 5.36
C LYS A 298 3.52 22.79 6.30
N ASN A 299 2.93 21.72 6.81
CA ASN A 299 1.83 21.77 7.78
C ASN A 299 2.29 21.57 9.23
N ASP A 300 3.61 21.57 9.50
CA ASP A 300 4.20 21.40 10.84
C ASP A 300 3.79 20.10 11.55
N ILE A 301 3.47 19.05 10.79
CA ILE A 301 3.02 17.74 11.31
C ILE A 301 4.00 16.60 10.99
N LEU A 302 5.11 16.88 10.30
CA LEU A 302 6.12 15.87 9.95
C LEU A 302 6.66 15.13 11.19
N GLU A 303 6.97 15.87 12.25
CA GLU A 303 7.57 15.33 13.48
C GLU A 303 6.63 14.37 14.23
N ASN A 304 5.31 14.51 14.02
CA ASN A 304 4.27 13.66 14.58
C ASN A 304 3.61 12.79 13.48
N THR A 305 4.38 12.38 12.47
CA THR A 305 3.91 11.48 11.42
C THR A 305 4.85 10.29 11.27
N LEU A 306 4.29 9.09 11.40
CA LEU A 306 4.97 7.86 11.02
C LEU A 306 4.89 7.69 9.51
N ILE A 307 6.05 7.75 8.84
CA ILE A 307 6.17 7.46 7.40
C ILE A 307 6.79 6.08 7.23
N VAL A 308 6.11 5.23 6.47
CA VAL A 308 6.57 3.90 6.07
C VAL A 308 6.64 3.83 4.57
N PHE A 309 7.82 3.58 4.01
CA PHE A 309 7.99 3.27 2.59
C PHE A 309 8.22 1.77 2.44
N LEU A 310 7.32 1.12 1.71
CA LEU A 310 7.29 -0.32 1.49
C LEU A 310 7.06 -0.65 0.01
N ASN A 311 7.64 -1.76 -0.46
CA ASN A 311 7.40 -2.30 -1.80
C ASN A 311 6.49 -3.54 -1.73
N ASP A 312 5.60 -3.75 -2.70
CA ASP A 312 4.64 -4.85 -2.67
C ASP A 312 5.20 -6.21 -3.08
N ASN A 313 6.22 -6.25 -3.94
CA ASN A 313 7.02 -7.44 -4.23
C ASN A 313 8.36 -7.06 -4.90
N GLY A 314 9.26 -8.03 -5.01
CA GLY A 314 10.50 -7.82 -5.76
C GLY A 314 10.23 -7.50 -7.24
N GLY A 315 11.16 -6.79 -7.88
CA GLY A 315 11.00 -6.39 -9.27
C GLY A 315 10.88 -7.56 -10.25
N PRO A 316 9.94 -7.50 -11.24
CA PRO A 316 9.77 -8.51 -12.27
C PRO A 316 10.93 -8.58 -13.27
N ILE A 317 11.61 -9.72 -13.24
CA ILE A 317 12.75 -10.04 -14.09
C ILE A 317 12.40 -10.17 -15.58
N TYR A 318 11.16 -10.55 -15.88
CA TYR A 318 10.69 -10.79 -17.25
C TYR A 318 10.49 -9.50 -18.06
N THR A 319 10.50 -8.33 -17.39
CA THR A 319 10.39 -7.04 -18.08
C THR A 319 11.71 -6.64 -18.73
N GLY A 320 12.84 -7.16 -18.24
CA GLY A 320 14.19 -6.84 -18.73
C GLY A 320 14.66 -5.39 -18.48
N ARG A 321 13.88 -4.60 -17.71
CA ARG A 321 14.06 -3.13 -17.57
C ARG A 321 14.67 -2.70 -16.24
N GLN A 322 14.89 -3.63 -15.33
CA GLN A 322 15.28 -3.36 -13.94
C GLN A 322 16.78 -3.58 -13.74
N ASN A 323 17.42 -2.77 -12.88
CA ASN A 323 18.86 -2.86 -12.69
C ASN A 323 19.25 -4.10 -11.89
N TRP A 324 19.63 -5.15 -12.61
CA TRP A 324 20.30 -6.31 -12.05
C TRP A 324 21.76 -5.97 -11.76
N GLN A 325 22.06 -5.50 -10.55
CA GLN A 325 23.44 -5.57 -10.08
C GLN A 325 23.82 -7.03 -9.83
N LYS A 326 24.52 -7.64 -10.80
CA LYS A 326 25.04 -9.02 -10.76
C LYS A 326 25.86 -9.35 -9.50
N GLU A 327 26.31 -8.34 -8.75
CA GLU A 327 27.18 -8.47 -7.57
C GLU A 327 26.43 -8.69 -6.24
N LYS A 328 25.10 -8.57 -6.19
CA LYS A 328 24.30 -8.89 -5.00
C LYS A 328 23.15 -9.82 -5.38
N PRO A 329 23.34 -11.15 -5.29
CA PRO A 329 22.31 -12.11 -5.65
C PRO A 329 21.25 -12.11 -4.55
N ILE A 330 20.33 -11.16 -4.58
CA ILE A 330 19.11 -11.28 -3.79
C ILE A 330 18.01 -11.77 -4.73
N GLN A 331 17.98 -13.08 -4.91
CA GLN A 331 16.90 -13.82 -5.59
C GLN A 331 15.64 -13.94 -4.71
N ARG A 332 15.36 -12.98 -3.82
CA ARG A 332 14.26 -13.08 -2.85
C ARG A 332 13.32 -11.89 -3.00
N PRO A 333 12.00 -12.06 -2.76
CA PRO A 333 11.04 -10.97 -2.71
C PRO A 333 11.32 -10.11 -1.47
N LEU A 334 12.40 -9.33 -1.52
CA LEU A 334 12.70 -8.34 -0.51
C LEU A 334 11.83 -7.11 -0.78
N ALA A 335 11.10 -6.71 0.24
CA ALA A 335 10.47 -5.42 0.27
C ALA A 335 11.46 -4.41 0.84
N HIS A 336 11.51 -3.22 0.25
CA HIS A 336 12.20 -2.08 0.87
C HIS A 336 11.42 -1.70 2.10
N LEU A 337 11.99 -1.65 3.30
CA LEU A 337 11.31 -1.04 4.44
C LEU A 337 12.19 0.09 4.93
N ILE A 338 11.69 1.31 4.76
CA ILE A 338 12.25 2.52 5.36
C ILE A 338 11.21 3.07 6.33
N TYR A 339 11.59 3.14 7.59
CA TYR A 339 10.79 3.62 8.71
C TYR A 339 11.35 4.97 9.17
N PHE A 340 10.52 5.96 9.44
CA PHE A 340 10.99 7.27 9.90
C PHE A 340 10.36 7.63 11.25
N PRO A 341 11.08 7.51 12.38
CA PRO A 341 10.64 8.01 13.67
C PRO A 341 11.36 9.30 14.03
N LEU A 342 10.67 10.43 14.12
CA LEU A 342 11.14 11.53 14.98
C LEU A 342 10.56 11.44 16.40
N SER A 343 9.62 10.52 16.62
CA SER A 343 9.36 9.97 17.94
C SER A 343 8.83 8.54 17.88
N MET A 344 9.58 7.64 18.54
CA MET A 344 9.19 6.30 19.00
C MET A 344 9.59 5.06 18.17
N LEU A 345 10.06 4.09 18.95
CA LEU A 345 10.53 2.72 18.71
C LEU A 345 9.37 1.75 19.00
N LEU A 346 9.16 0.72 18.16
CA LEU A 346 9.01 -0.68 18.60
C LEU A 346 8.85 -1.67 17.42
N LEU A 347 9.73 -2.67 17.36
CA LEU A 347 9.32 -4.07 17.23
C LEU A 347 9.86 -4.76 18.49
N TYR A 348 8.97 -5.16 19.40
CA TYR A 348 9.31 -6.06 20.49
C TYR A 348 8.77 -7.44 20.13
N SER A 349 9.70 -8.36 19.84
CA SER A 349 9.44 -9.80 19.87
C SER A 349 9.46 -10.23 21.34
N ASN A 350 8.30 -10.48 21.92
CA ASN A 350 8.23 -11.19 23.19
C ASN A 350 8.46 -12.68 22.93
N SER A 351 9.73 -13.09 22.84
CA SER A 351 10.13 -14.48 23.01
C SER A 351 10.91 -14.58 24.31
N GLY A 352 10.18 -14.54 25.42
CA GLY A 352 10.66 -15.08 26.68
C GLY A 352 10.69 -16.60 26.60
N TYR A 353 11.58 -17.16 25.79
CA TYR A 353 12.09 -18.53 25.93
C TYR A 353 13.49 -18.54 25.31
N ALA A 354 14.48 -18.66 26.20
CA ALA A 354 15.87 -18.92 25.85
C ALA A 354 16.00 -20.26 25.07
N PRO A 355 17.03 -20.41 24.24
CA PRO A 355 17.23 -21.61 23.43
C PRO A 355 17.72 -22.77 24.31
N LEU A 356 16.95 -23.85 24.35
CA LEU A 356 17.44 -25.22 24.48
C LEU A 356 17.10 -25.84 23.12
N GLY A 357 18.05 -26.04 22.21
CA GLY A 357 19.01 -27.13 22.28
C GLY A 357 18.57 -28.21 21.29
N TRP A 358 19.29 -28.32 20.17
CA TRP A 358 19.49 -29.48 19.29
C TRP A 358 18.46 -30.63 19.33
N CYS A 359 17.69 -30.79 18.24
CA CYS A 359 17.63 -31.96 17.34
C CYS A 359 16.68 -31.67 16.17
#